data_AF-A0A8S3RWP5-F1
#
_entry.id   AF-A0A8S3RWP5-F1
#
_cell.length_a   1.000
_cell.length_b   1.000
_cell.length_c   1.000
_cell.angle_alpha   90.00
_cell.angle_beta   90.00
_cell.angle_gamma   90.00
#
_symmetry.space_group_name_H-M   'P 1'
#
loop_
_entity.id
_entity.type
_entity.pdbx_description
1 polymer ?
#
loop_
_entity_poly.entity_id
_entity_poly.type
_entity_poly.pdbx_seq_one_letter_code
_entity_poly.pdbx_strand_id
1 'polypeptide(L)'
;MDRLVYTVDFFHESREFIKLNEYIFLRKEHPDEIRITIRPPSAGTYTVQLFGHIDKESKTYKLLLDYTIVSTMKGGLVVNPYPSHNGFWGILPEAFILGLHNDNAYNISSFHTCNRNFEICFRTEQKVYSLSKLEPANNTLLNGQDYSIFESTEDYLKVKIKFPFQDYFKLTLLFKKFTKETDDGRYFEMANRQP
;
A
#
# COMPACT_ATOMS: atom_id res chain seq x y z
N MET A 1 -11.14 17.89 2.48
CA MET A 1 -10.63 17.24 3.71
C MET A 1 -9.13 17.33 3.66
N ASP A 2 -8.55 18.12 4.56
CA ASP A 2 -7.11 18.43 4.54
C ASP A 2 -6.30 17.21 5.02
N ARG A 3 -5.22 16.90 4.28
CA ARG A 3 -4.34 15.78 4.57
C ARG A 3 -3.49 16.11 5.79
N LEU A 4 -3.76 15.46 6.92
CA LEU A 4 -2.77 15.32 7.98
C LEU A 4 -1.58 14.54 7.40
N VAL A 5 -0.40 15.18 7.38
CA VAL A 5 0.84 14.55 6.93
C VAL A 5 1.59 14.07 8.17
N TYR A 6 1.90 12.78 8.20
CA TYR A 6 2.64 12.13 9.25
C TYR A 6 3.88 11.47 8.66
N THR A 7 4.94 11.37 9.45
CA THR A 7 6.10 10.53 9.17
C THR A 7 6.44 9.70 10.40
N VAL A 8 6.96 8.49 10.17
CA VAL A 8 7.37 7.59 11.24
C VAL A 8 8.81 7.20 11.01
N ASP A 9 9.62 7.38 12.04
CA ASP A 9 11.01 6.95 12.04
C ASP A 9 11.20 5.76 12.99
N PHE A 10 11.98 4.78 12.53
CA PHE A 10 12.32 3.59 13.30
C PHE A 10 13.82 3.48 13.51
N PHE A 11 14.22 3.34 14.76
CA PHE A 11 15.62 3.30 15.16
C PHE A 11 15.91 2.03 15.95
N HIS A 12 17.13 1.52 15.84
CA HIS A 12 17.67 0.48 16.70
C HIS A 12 18.82 1.06 17.53
N GLU A 13 18.94 0.65 18.78
CA GLU A 13 19.98 1.19 19.68
C GLU A 13 21.41 0.87 19.18
N SER A 14 21.60 -0.24 18.45
CA SER A 14 22.86 -0.44 17.71
C SER A 14 22.81 0.35 16.39
N ARG A 15 23.82 1.20 16.16
CA ARG A 15 23.95 2.08 15.00
C ARG A 15 24.28 1.34 13.68
N GLU A 16 23.59 0.23 13.40
CA GLU A 16 23.75 -0.46 12.12
C GLU A 16 22.95 0.25 11.02
N PHE A 17 23.53 0.32 9.81
CA PHE A 17 22.98 0.98 8.62
C PHE A 17 21.81 0.23 7.97
N ILE A 18 20.87 -0.29 8.77
CA ILE A 18 19.66 -0.94 8.26
C ILE A 18 18.62 0.15 7.99
N LYS A 19 17.98 0.13 6.82
CA LYS A 19 16.80 0.96 6.54
C LYS A 19 15.60 0.41 7.32
N LEU A 20 15.54 0.73 8.61
CA LEU A 20 14.55 0.22 9.54
C LEU A 20 13.12 0.64 9.19
N ASN A 21 12.92 1.76 8.50
CA ASN A 21 11.60 2.21 8.05
C ASN A 21 10.90 1.20 7.12
N GLU A 22 11.64 0.32 6.43
CA GLU A 22 11.05 -0.76 5.61
C GLU A 22 10.45 -1.89 6.46
N TYR A 23 10.66 -1.90 7.77
CA TYR A 23 10.08 -2.85 8.73
C TYR A 23 8.86 -2.31 9.47
N ILE A 24 8.42 -1.10 9.10
CA ILE A 24 7.18 -0.50 9.54
C ILE A 24 6.15 -0.62 8.43
N PHE A 25 4.91 -0.84 8.81
CA PHE A 25 3.76 -0.79 7.93
C PHE A 25 2.69 0.12 8.54
N LEU A 26 2.39 1.20 7.83
CA LEU A 26 1.40 2.20 8.21
C LEU A 26 0.15 2.01 7.36
N ARG A 27 -1.01 1.86 8.00
CA ARG A 27 -2.29 1.84 7.31
C ARG A 27 -3.30 2.74 7.99
N LYS A 28 -4.20 3.29 7.18
CA LYS A 28 -5.36 4.03 7.65
C LYS A 28 -6.51 3.03 7.85
N GLU A 29 -6.97 2.87 9.09
CA GLU A 29 -8.10 2.00 9.43
C GLU A 29 -9.42 2.76 9.34
N HIS A 30 -9.41 4.02 9.80
CA HIS A 30 -10.54 4.94 9.78
C HIS A 30 -10.05 6.38 9.53
N PRO A 31 -10.93 7.37 9.29
CA PRO A 31 -10.55 8.77 9.06
C PRO A 31 -9.57 9.30 10.13
N ASP A 32 -9.81 8.88 11.38
CA ASP A 32 -9.10 9.31 12.58
C ASP A 32 -8.29 8.19 13.25
N GLU A 33 -8.18 7.01 12.61
CA GLU A 33 -7.42 5.87 13.15
C GLU A 33 -6.33 5.41 12.18
N ILE A 34 -5.11 5.34 12.70
CA ILE A 34 -3.95 4.81 12.02
C ILE A 34 -3.46 3.58 12.79
N ARG A 35 -3.17 2.51 12.06
CA ARG A 35 -2.46 1.35 12.61
C ARG A 35 -1.00 1.36 12.15
N ILE A 36 -0.11 1.24 13.12
CA ILE A 36 1.33 1.08 12.92
C ILE A 36 1.69 -0.36 13.28
N THR A 37 2.13 -1.14 12.29
CA THR A 37 2.63 -2.51 12.49
C THR A 37 4.15 -2.50 12.34
N ILE A 38 4.86 -3.10 13.28
CA ILE A 38 6.32 -3.08 13.31
C ILE A 38 6.83 -4.51 13.40
N ARG A 39 7.85 -4.83 12.60
CA ARG A 39 8.46 -6.16 12.56
C ARG A 39 9.97 -6.03 12.76
N PRO A 40 10.45 -5.96 14.01
CA PRO A 40 11.87 -5.84 14.29
C PRO A 40 12.69 -6.93 13.58
N PRO A 41 13.76 -6.58 12.84
CA PRO A 41 14.55 -7.57 12.09
C PRO A 41 15.40 -8.47 12.98
N SER A 42 15.73 -8.03 14.19
CA SER A 42 16.61 -8.74 15.12
C SER A 42 16.12 -8.59 16.57
N ALA A 43 16.81 -9.27 17.49
CA ALA A 43 16.69 -8.97 18.90
C ALA A 43 17.32 -7.61 19.22
N GLY A 44 16.77 -6.91 20.20
CA GLY A 44 17.29 -5.63 20.67
C GLY A 44 16.19 -4.64 21.00
N THR A 45 16.61 -3.42 21.33
CA THR A 45 15.71 -2.33 21.67
C THR A 45 15.59 -1.38 20.49
N TYR A 46 14.36 -1.00 20.19
CA TYR A 46 14.00 -0.12 19.09
C TYR A 46 13.21 1.07 19.62
N THR A 47 13.32 2.19 18.92
CA THR A 47 12.53 3.39 19.20
C THR A 47 11.72 3.75 17.97
N VAL A 48 10.44 4.06 18.18
CA VAL A 48 9.48 4.47 17.16
C VAL A 48 9.07 5.88 17.46
N GLN A 49 9.32 6.78 16.52
CA GLN A 49 8.92 8.16 16.64
C GLN A 49 7.92 8.51 15.55
N LEU A 50 6.73 8.95 15.95
CA LEU A 50 5.71 9.46 15.05
C LEU A 50 5.75 10.98 15.09
N PHE A 51 5.89 11.60 13.93
CA PHE A 51 5.83 13.04 13.78
C PHE A 51 4.63 13.45 12.92
N GLY A 52 4.08 14.63 13.18
CA GLY A 52 2.98 15.19 12.40
C GLY A 52 2.90 16.71 12.47
N HIS A 53 2.07 17.27 11.60
CA HIS A 53 1.74 18.70 11.65
C HIS A 53 0.67 18.95 12.72
N ILE A 54 0.99 19.80 13.69
CA ILE A 54 0.00 20.27 14.69
C ILE A 54 -0.82 21.43 14.12
N ASP A 55 -0.20 22.29 13.29
CA ASP A 55 -0.84 23.42 12.63
C ASP A 55 -0.67 23.33 11.11
N LYS A 56 -1.72 23.67 10.37
CA LYS A 56 -1.76 23.61 8.90
C LYS A 56 -0.70 24.49 8.23
N GLU A 57 -0.32 25.59 8.88
CA GLU A 57 0.67 26.54 8.37
C GLU A 57 2.11 26.21 8.80
N SER A 58 2.28 25.27 9.74
CA SER A 58 3.60 24.87 10.20
C SER A 58 4.33 24.10 9.10
N LYS A 59 5.51 24.58 8.70
CA LYS A 59 6.41 23.85 7.81
C LYS A 59 7.24 22.78 8.53
N THR A 60 7.13 22.69 9.85
CA THR A 60 7.88 21.74 10.67
C THR A 60 6.97 20.67 11.26
N TYR A 61 7.45 19.44 11.21
CA TYR A 61 6.85 18.32 11.93
C TYR A 61 7.19 18.42 13.41
N LYS A 62 6.23 18.07 14.28
CA LYS A 62 6.45 17.91 15.72
C LYS A 62 6.33 16.44 16.10
N LEU A 63 7.13 16.02 17.07
CA LEU A 63 7.05 14.68 17.66
C LEU A 63 5.71 14.54 18.39
N LEU A 64 4.92 13.54 17.97
CA LEU A 64 3.60 13.24 18.53
C LEU A 64 3.65 12.04 19.48
N LEU A 65 4.50 11.05 19.17
CA LEU A 65 4.64 9.83 19.96
C LEU A 65 6.07 9.32 19.87
N ASP A 66 6.60 8.86 21.00
CA ASP A 66 7.92 8.23 21.14
C ASP A 66 7.73 6.95 21.95
N TYR A 67 8.02 5.80 21.35
CA TYR A 67 7.73 4.49 21.92
C TYR A 67 8.91 3.53 21.81
N THR A 68 9.28 2.92 22.93
CA THR A 68 10.36 1.93 23.00
C THR A 68 9.81 0.51 22.89
N ILE A 69 10.39 -0.28 21.99
CA ILE A 69 10.03 -1.68 21.75
C ILE A 69 11.24 -2.56 22.05
N VAL A 70 11.06 -3.56 22.89
CA VAL A 70 12.09 -4.58 23.15
C VAL A 70 11.72 -5.86 22.39
N SER A 71 12.55 -6.23 21.42
CA SER A 71 12.44 -7.46 20.65
C SER A 71 13.30 -8.55 21.30
N THR A 72 12.66 -9.62 21.76
CA THR A 72 13.35 -10.79 22.34
C THR A 72 13.50 -11.94 21.34
N MET A 73 13.50 -11.63 20.03
CA MET A 73 13.50 -12.63 18.97
C MET A 73 14.72 -13.55 19.11
N LYS A 74 14.51 -14.87 19.20
CA LYS A 74 15.62 -15.83 19.26
C LYS A 74 16.24 -15.96 17.87
N GLY A 75 17.57 -16.00 17.80
CA GLY A 75 18.32 -16.01 16.55
C GLY A 75 17.87 -17.11 15.58
N GLY A 76 17.80 -16.77 14.29
CA GLY A 76 17.52 -17.72 13.19
C GLY A 76 16.25 -17.42 12.37
N LEU A 77 15.32 -16.61 12.87
CA LEU A 77 14.17 -16.18 12.07
C LEU A 77 14.55 -14.98 11.20
N VAL A 78 14.65 -15.17 9.88
CA VAL A 78 14.84 -14.07 8.94
C VAL A 78 13.50 -13.36 8.76
N VAL A 79 13.44 -12.09 9.14
CA VAL A 79 12.29 -11.22 8.93
C VAL A 79 12.53 -10.42 7.66
N ASN A 80 11.72 -10.65 6.62
CA ASN A 80 11.78 -9.84 5.40
C ASN A 80 11.13 -8.46 5.65
N PRO A 81 11.71 -7.38 5.09
CA PRO A 81 11.08 -6.06 5.10
C PRO A 81 9.76 -6.07 4.32
N TYR A 82 8.95 -5.04 4.54
CA TYR A 82 7.85 -4.73 3.64
C TYR A 82 8.37 -4.16 2.32
N PRO A 83 7.60 -4.27 1.22
CA PRO A 83 7.93 -3.57 -0.02
C PRO A 83 8.04 -2.07 0.20
N SER A 84 8.86 -1.43 -0.64
CA SER A 84 9.09 0.01 -0.57
C SER A 84 7.77 0.78 -0.60
N HIS A 85 7.58 1.62 0.42
CA HIS A 85 6.38 2.41 0.62
C HIS A 85 6.72 3.83 1.03
N ASN A 86 5.94 4.76 0.52
CA ASN A 86 5.97 6.16 0.92
C ASN A 86 4.57 6.51 1.43
N GLY A 87 4.43 6.67 2.75
CA GLY A 87 3.16 7.03 3.39
C GLY A 87 2.24 5.85 3.70
N PHE A 88 0.95 6.15 3.86
CA PHE A 88 -0.08 5.19 4.25
C PHE A 88 -0.45 4.23 3.14
N TRP A 89 -0.58 2.96 3.50
CA TRP A 89 -1.23 1.95 2.66
C TRP A 89 -2.74 2.05 2.84
N GLY A 90 -3.46 1.98 1.72
CA GLY A 90 -4.92 2.05 1.68
C GLY A 90 -5.44 2.75 0.42
N ILE A 91 -6.75 2.90 0.34
CA ILE A 91 -7.40 3.62 -0.76
C ILE A 91 -7.24 5.12 -0.56
N LEU A 92 -6.71 5.81 -1.57
CA LEU A 92 -6.59 7.26 -1.56
C LEU A 92 -7.96 7.91 -1.82
N PRO A 93 -8.28 9.07 -1.19
CA PRO A 93 -9.57 9.75 -1.38
C PRO A 93 -9.93 10.04 -2.84
N GLU A 94 -8.93 10.27 -3.68
CA GLU A 94 -9.08 10.49 -5.11
C GLU A 94 -9.75 9.30 -5.82
N ALA A 95 -9.58 8.08 -5.32
CA ALA A 95 -10.22 6.90 -5.93
C ALA A 95 -11.76 6.97 -5.84
N PHE A 96 -12.32 7.58 -4.80
CA PHE A 96 -13.77 7.75 -4.66
C PHE A 96 -14.32 8.74 -5.68
N ILE A 97 -13.57 9.83 -5.93
CA ILE A 97 -13.90 10.80 -7.00
C ILE A 97 -13.90 10.13 -8.38
N LEU A 98 -13.12 9.06 -8.55
CA LEU A 98 -13.01 8.31 -9.79
C LEU A 98 -14.05 7.19 -9.95
N GLY A 99 -14.96 7.03 -8.97
CA GLY A 99 -16.10 6.12 -9.06
C GLY A 99 -16.02 4.90 -8.15
N LEU A 100 -15.01 4.78 -7.27
CA LEU A 100 -15.08 3.78 -6.20
C LEU A 100 -16.10 4.24 -5.16
N HIS A 101 -16.93 3.31 -4.70
CA HIS A 101 -17.86 3.60 -3.61
C HIS A 101 -17.10 3.82 -2.29
N ASN A 102 -17.61 4.71 -1.43
CA ASN A 102 -16.96 5.07 -0.16
C ASN A 102 -16.84 3.90 0.81
N ASP A 103 -17.75 2.92 0.76
CA ASP A 103 -17.69 1.70 1.59
C ASP A 103 -16.42 0.88 1.36
N ASN A 104 -15.70 1.08 0.25
CA ASN A 104 -14.42 0.41 0.01
C ASN A 104 -13.29 0.96 0.89
N ALA A 105 -13.44 2.14 1.48
CA ALA A 105 -12.36 2.91 2.13
C ALA A 105 -11.60 2.15 3.21
N TYR A 106 -12.25 1.19 3.87
CA TYR A 106 -11.73 0.52 5.05
C TYR A 106 -11.44 -0.97 4.82
N ASN A 107 -11.79 -1.50 3.64
CA ASN A 107 -11.86 -2.95 3.47
C ASN A 107 -10.53 -3.60 3.09
N ILE A 108 -9.59 -2.91 2.45
CA ILE A 108 -8.35 -3.56 1.99
C ILE A 108 -7.12 -2.68 2.18
N SER A 109 -6.38 -2.97 3.26
CA SER A 109 -5.04 -2.43 3.51
C SER A 109 -3.96 -3.50 3.41
N SER A 110 -4.29 -4.74 3.80
CA SER A 110 -3.43 -5.91 3.70
C SER A 110 -4.25 -7.19 3.74
N PHE A 111 -3.72 -8.27 3.19
CA PHE A 111 -4.36 -9.58 3.17
C PHE A 111 -3.29 -10.67 3.19
N HIS A 112 -3.68 -11.85 3.66
CA HIS A 112 -2.84 -13.05 3.66
C HIS A 112 -3.50 -14.11 2.80
N THR A 113 -2.75 -14.70 1.87
CA THR A 113 -3.21 -15.82 1.05
C THR A 113 -2.23 -16.98 1.16
N CYS A 114 -2.76 -18.19 1.31
CA CYS A 114 -1.98 -19.43 1.33
C CYS A 114 -1.96 -20.14 -0.03
N ASN A 115 -2.81 -19.75 -0.97
CA ASN A 115 -3.01 -20.46 -2.25
C ASN A 115 -2.39 -19.72 -3.45
N ARG A 116 -1.55 -18.70 -3.19
CA ARG A 116 -0.92 -17.81 -4.19
C ARG A 116 -1.91 -17.09 -5.11
N ASN A 117 -3.19 -17.09 -4.78
CA ASN A 117 -4.20 -16.37 -5.50
C ASN A 117 -4.90 -15.41 -4.54
N PHE A 118 -5.26 -14.25 -5.05
CA PHE A 118 -6.06 -13.29 -4.30
C PHE A 118 -7.07 -12.66 -5.23
N GLU A 119 -8.29 -12.55 -4.75
CA GLU A 119 -9.38 -11.89 -5.45
C GLU A 119 -9.95 -10.80 -4.54
N ILE A 120 -10.15 -9.64 -5.14
CA ILE A 120 -10.67 -8.46 -4.49
C ILE A 120 -11.72 -7.83 -5.40
N CYS A 121 -12.84 -7.44 -4.80
CA CYS A 121 -13.94 -6.80 -5.50
C CYS A 121 -14.22 -5.46 -4.84
N PHE A 122 -14.15 -4.40 -5.63
CA PHE A 122 -14.51 -3.05 -5.23
C PHE A 122 -15.88 -2.71 -5.80
N ARG A 123 -16.76 -2.17 -4.96
CA ARG A 123 -18.01 -1.59 -5.44
C ARG A 123 -17.72 -0.28 -6.17
N THR A 124 -18.35 -0.05 -7.31
CA THR A 124 -18.23 1.19 -8.07
C THR A 124 -19.59 1.83 -8.28
N GLU A 125 -19.58 3.14 -8.54
CA GLU A 125 -20.78 3.93 -8.90
C GLU A 125 -20.87 4.19 -10.41
N GLN A 126 -19.81 3.84 -11.14
CA GLN A 126 -19.68 3.97 -12.57
C GLN A 126 -18.59 3.01 -13.05
N LYS A 127 -18.51 2.77 -14.37
CA LYS A 127 -17.46 1.93 -14.93
C LYS A 127 -16.07 2.56 -14.73
N VAL A 128 -15.21 1.88 -13.99
CA VAL A 128 -13.83 2.32 -13.71
C VAL A 128 -12.84 1.47 -14.48
N TYR A 129 -11.87 2.11 -15.12
CA TYR A 129 -10.76 1.44 -15.77
C TYR A 129 -9.52 1.57 -14.90
N SER A 130 -8.82 0.45 -14.72
CA SER A 130 -7.67 0.37 -13.82
C SER A 130 -6.49 -0.36 -14.44
N LEU A 131 -5.30 0.03 -14.00
CA LEU A 131 -4.07 -0.71 -14.17
C LEU A 131 -3.58 -1.18 -12.79
N SER A 132 -2.83 -2.27 -12.77
CA SER A 132 -2.16 -2.77 -11.57
C SER A 132 -0.66 -2.73 -11.77
N LYS A 133 0.04 -2.55 -10.65
CA LYS A 133 1.44 -2.87 -10.50
C LYS A 133 1.60 -3.75 -9.27
N LEU A 134 2.26 -4.89 -9.44
CA LEU A 134 2.63 -5.77 -8.33
C LEU A 134 4.13 -5.64 -8.11
N GLU A 135 4.56 -5.40 -6.87
CA GLU A 135 5.98 -5.21 -6.51
C GLU A 135 6.31 -6.06 -5.28
N PRO A 136 7.27 -7.00 -5.34
CA PRO A 136 7.70 -7.78 -4.19
C PRO A 136 8.61 -6.94 -3.29
N ALA A 137 8.77 -7.35 -2.04
CA ALA A 137 9.70 -6.71 -1.12
C ALA A 137 11.14 -6.70 -1.65
N ASN A 138 11.55 -7.76 -2.33
CA ASN A 138 12.93 -7.98 -2.77
C ASN A 138 13.20 -7.54 -4.23
N ASN A 139 12.33 -6.72 -4.85
CA ASN A 139 12.48 -6.16 -6.22
C ASN A 139 12.82 -7.17 -7.35
N THR A 140 12.47 -8.45 -7.18
CA THR A 140 12.92 -9.56 -8.03
C THR A 140 11.87 -10.07 -9.02
N LEU A 141 10.93 -9.22 -9.46
CA LEU A 141 10.01 -9.66 -10.52
C LEU A 141 10.71 -9.71 -11.88
N LEU A 142 10.33 -10.73 -12.65
CA LEU A 142 10.66 -10.80 -14.07
C LEU A 142 9.84 -9.75 -14.82
N ASN A 143 10.53 -8.87 -15.55
CA ASN A 143 9.92 -7.88 -16.41
C ASN A 143 9.05 -8.56 -17.49
N GLY A 144 7.83 -8.05 -17.70
CA GLY A 144 6.99 -8.41 -18.85
C GLY A 144 5.92 -9.49 -18.62
N GLN A 145 5.69 -9.94 -17.39
CA GLN A 145 4.57 -10.84 -17.07
C GLN A 145 3.44 -10.10 -16.34
N ASP A 146 2.21 -10.31 -16.80
CA ASP A 146 1.00 -9.85 -16.12
C ASP A 146 0.59 -10.81 -15.00
N TYR A 147 0.64 -10.33 -13.76
CA TYR A 147 0.27 -11.11 -12.56
C TYR A 147 -1.15 -10.83 -12.08
N SER A 148 -1.93 -10.10 -12.88
CA SER A 148 -3.24 -9.62 -12.48
C SER A 148 -4.18 -9.49 -13.67
N ILE A 149 -5.44 -9.81 -13.44
CA ILE A 149 -6.53 -9.71 -14.41
C ILE A 149 -7.65 -8.86 -13.82
N PHE A 150 -8.30 -8.08 -14.67
CA PHE A 150 -9.38 -7.18 -14.30
C PHE A 150 -10.69 -7.56 -14.96
N GLU A 151 -11.78 -7.37 -14.23
CA GLU A 151 -13.14 -7.43 -14.74
C GLU A 151 -13.86 -6.19 -14.20
N SER A 152 -14.39 -5.35 -15.08
CA SER A 152 -15.00 -4.07 -14.72
C SER A 152 -16.37 -3.90 -15.35
N THR A 153 -17.34 -3.58 -14.50
CA THR A 153 -18.71 -3.22 -14.85
C THR A 153 -19.04 -1.85 -14.27
N GLU A 154 -20.29 -1.40 -14.39
CA GLU A 154 -20.72 -0.16 -13.74
C GLU A 154 -20.75 -0.29 -12.21
N ASP A 155 -21.08 -1.47 -11.69
CA ASP A 155 -21.31 -1.71 -10.26
C ASP A 155 -20.08 -2.25 -9.52
N TYR A 156 -19.11 -2.84 -10.23
CA TYR A 156 -17.90 -3.35 -9.61
C TYR A 156 -16.65 -3.32 -10.48
N LEU A 157 -15.52 -3.27 -9.79
CA LEU A 157 -14.21 -3.65 -10.29
C LEU A 157 -13.71 -4.87 -9.52
N LYS A 158 -13.50 -5.98 -10.23
CA LYS A 158 -12.89 -7.19 -9.68
C LYS A 158 -11.46 -7.31 -10.18
N VAL A 159 -10.54 -7.55 -9.25
CA VAL A 159 -9.12 -7.78 -9.54
C VAL A 159 -8.74 -9.16 -9.03
N LYS A 160 -8.18 -9.98 -9.91
CA LYS A 160 -7.61 -11.28 -9.56
C LYS A 160 -6.10 -11.20 -9.71
N ILE A 161 -5.37 -11.68 -8.71
CA ILE A 161 -3.91 -11.62 -8.66
C ILE A 161 -3.37 -13.02 -8.43
N LYS A 162 -2.30 -13.36 -9.14
CA LYS A 162 -1.55 -14.59 -8.97
C LYS A 162 -0.12 -14.27 -8.55
N PHE A 163 0.25 -14.69 -7.35
CA PHE A 163 1.59 -14.47 -6.80
C PHE A 163 2.57 -15.52 -7.32
N PRO A 164 3.70 -15.11 -7.91
CA PRO A 164 4.67 -16.06 -8.47
C PRO A 164 5.39 -16.89 -7.40
N PHE A 165 5.62 -16.31 -6.22
CA PHE A 165 6.34 -16.92 -5.11
C PHE A 165 5.79 -16.42 -3.76
N GLN A 166 6.27 -17.03 -2.67
CA GLN A 166 5.92 -16.63 -1.32
C GLN A 166 6.78 -15.44 -0.89
N ASP A 167 6.18 -14.27 -0.74
CA ASP A 167 6.80 -13.05 -0.21
C ASP A 167 5.74 -12.02 0.18
N TYR A 168 6.16 -10.87 0.67
CA TYR A 168 5.34 -9.67 0.76
C TYR A 168 5.29 -8.95 -0.59
N PHE A 169 4.10 -8.54 -0.99
CA PHE A 169 3.87 -7.80 -2.23
C PHE A 169 3.08 -6.53 -1.97
N LYS A 170 3.40 -5.50 -2.72
CA LYS A 170 2.63 -4.27 -2.85
C LYS A 170 1.83 -4.33 -4.13
N LEU A 171 0.52 -4.28 -3.99
CA LEU A 171 -0.39 -4.05 -5.09
C LEU A 171 -0.70 -2.56 -5.17
N THR A 172 -0.39 -1.93 -6.30
CA THR A 172 -0.83 -0.58 -6.62
C THR A 172 -1.90 -0.67 -7.69
N LEU A 173 -3.10 -0.13 -7.42
CA LEU A 173 -4.16 0.03 -8.40
C LEU A 173 -4.23 1.49 -8.83
N LEU A 174 -4.11 1.73 -10.13
CA LEU A 174 -4.16 3.05 -10.74
C LEU A 174 -5.48 3.17 -11.50
N PHE A 175 -6.30 4.15 -11.13
CA PHE A 175 -7.60 4.38 -11.76
C PHE A 175 -7.51 5.51 -12.78
N LYS A 176 -8.13 5.34 -13.95
CA LYS A 176 -8.22 6.38 -14.97
C LYS A 176 -9.56 7.11 -14.86
N LYS A 177 -9.51 8.44 -14.79
CA LYS A 177 -10.70 9.30 -14.96
C LYS A 177 -11.18 9.23 -16.41
N PHE A 178 -12.42 8.84 -16.62
CA PHE A 178 -13.07 9.02 -17.91
C PHE A 178 -13.61 10.44 -18.02
N THR A 179 -13.11 11.21 -18.99
CA THR A 179 -13.76 12.43 -19.46
C THR A 179 -14.20 12.19 -20.91
N LYS A 180 -15.35 12.73 -21.32
CA LYS A 180 -15.82 12.62 -22.72
C LYS A 180 -14.79 13.15 -23.76
N GLU A 181 -13.80 13.91 -23.30
CA GLU A 181 -12.73 14.53 -24.11
C GLU A 181 -11.47 13.67 -24.23
N THR A 182 -11.29 12.59 -23.45
CA THR A 182 -10.07 11.75 -23.47
C THR A 182 -10.22 10.46 -24.31
N ASP A 183 -11.17 10.45 -25.23
CA ASP A 183 -11.46 9.35 -26.15
C ASP A 183 -10.49 9.32 -27.34
N ASP A 184 -9.19 9.27 -27.05
CA ASP A 184 -8.15 9.27 -28.09
C ASP A 184 -7.91 7.86 -28.69
N GLY A 185 -8.82 6.90 -28.52
CA GLY A 185 -8.76 5.54 -29.10
C GLY A 185 -7.61 4.63 -28.61
N ARG A 186 -6.52 5.18 -28.07
CA ARG A 186 -5.29 4.47 -27.67
C ARG A 186 -5.51 3.48 -26.53
N TYR A 187 -6.47 3.74 -25.64
CA TYR A 187 -6.79 2.80 -24.56
C TYR A 187 -7.49 1.54 -25.10
N PHE A 188 -8.32 1.68 -26.12
CA PHE A 188 -8.94 0.56 -26.83
C PHE A 188 -7.87 -0.27 -27.58
N GLU A 189 -6.87 0.38 -28.17
CA GLU A 189 -5.75 -0.30 -28.82
C GLU A 189 -4.84 -1.04 -27.83
N MET A 190 -4.58 -0.47 -26.64
CA MET A 190 -3.77 -1.13 -25.62
C MET A 190 -4.50 -2.29 -24.94
N ALA A 191 -5.80 -2.18 -24.71
CA ALA A 191 -6.61 -3.24 -24.09
C ALA A 191 -6.92 -4.40 -25.05
N ASN A 192 -6.93 -4.15 -26.37
CA ASN A 192 -7.22 -5.17 -27.39
C ASN A 192 -5.99 -5.68 -28.14
N ARG A 193 -4.77 -5.27 -27.77
CA ARG A 193 -3.56 -5.98 -28.18
C ARG A 193 -3.48 -7.30 -27.41
N GLN A 194 -4.17 -8.32 -27.92
CA GLN A 194 -3.75 -9.70 -27.65
C GLN A 194 -2.45 -9.99 -28.43
N PRO A 195 -1.58 -10.87 -27.93
CA PRO A 195 -0.38 -11.30 -28.65
C PRO A 195 -0.70 -11.97 -29.99
#